data_AF-A0A0N8NSZ6-F1
#
_entry.id   AF-A0A0N8NSZ6-F1
#
_cell.length_a   1.000
_cell.length_b   1.000
_cell.length_c   1.000
_cell.angle_alpha   90.00
_cell.angle_beta   90.00
_cell.angle_gamma   90.00
#
_symmetry.space_group_name_H-M   'P 1'
#
loop_
_entity.id
_entity.type
_entity.pdbx_description
1 polymer ?
#
loop_
_entity_poly.entity_id
_entity_poly.type
_entity_poly.pdbx_seq_one_letter_code
_entity_poly.pdbx_strand_id
1 'polypeptide(L)'
;MDNFFEIVQNWHEKLAISLVISYFSQFQTSILVLVILIMLDTIFGISNAIKQKRFYFSKLKKLFKKLITYFSSIATIRLVEIGVASFIQTSFLTNIISSFLIITESLSILKNLTLLGAPLPSGFSKLIMKYLRIEPLDDLLTSNTNVQSYISEIMDMMDYQVPGIKDEPMKVILKIRLEEWARFITSLDLQFLENNTKDNDLIFFRVASLFNTAEEVINTKIADAGISDECIKTFNNWNEPQFKKWLEGIREVCYSDISPERKKSLIFEKIIVAAYQAIVDVQKGEALLFKNNCKN
;
A
#
# COMPACT_ATOMS: atom_id res chain seq x y z
N MET A 1 1.50 -2.67 -61.43
CA MET A 1 0.40 -3.41 -60.78
C MET A 1 0.77 -3.86 -59.37
N ASP A 2 2.06 -4.05 -59.08
CA ASP A 2 2.51 -4.57 -57.78
C ASP A 2 2.25 -3.62 -56.59
N ASN A 3 2.38 -2.30 -56.78
CA ASN A 3 2.00 -1.32 -55.74
C ASN A 3 0.49 -1.32 -55.40
N PHE A 4 -0.38 -1.76 -56.31
CA PHE A 4 -1.82 -1.78 -56.06
C PHE A 4 -2.21 -2.98 -55.18
N PHE A 5 -1.57 -4.13 -55.41
CA PHE A 5 -1.76 -5.32 -54.58
C PHE A 5 -1.19 -5.13 -53.16
N GLU A 6 -0.06 -4.45 -53.02
CA GLU A 6 0.53 -4.16 -51.70
C GLU A 6 -0.33 -3.18 -50.88
N ILE A 7 -0.98 -2.23 -51.55
CA ILE A 7 -1.97 -1.33 -50.91
C ILE A 7 -3.18 -2.14 -50.44
N VAL A 8 -3.77 -2.99 -51.28
CA VAL A 8 -4.96 -3.81 -50.96
C VAL A 8 -4.66 -4.85 -49.87
N GLN A 9 -3.45 -5.40 -49.83
CA GLN A 9 -3.06 -6.39 -48.81
C GLN A 9 -2.97 -5.78 -47.40
N ASN A 10 -2.59 -4.50 -47.30
CA ASN A 10 -2.55 -3.77 -46.02
C ASN A 10 -3.87 -3.07 -45.66
N TRP A 11 -4.94 -3.23 -46.47
CA TRP A 11 -6.24 -2.60 -46.18
C TRP A 11 -6.92 -3.19 -44.94
N HIS A 12 -6.78 -4.49 -44.71
CA HIS A 12 -7.32 -5.14 -43.51
C HIS A 12 -6.61 -4.68 -42.24
N GLU A 13 -5.29 -4.52 -42.29
CA GLU A 13 -4.51 -3.97 -41.17
C GLU A 13 -4.86 -2.50 -40.91
N LYS A 14 -4.98 -1.69 -41.97
CA LYS A 14 -5.39 -0.28 -41.87
C LYS A 14 -6.83 -0.13 -41.36
N LEU A 15 -7.74 -1.00 -41.76
CA LEU A 15 -9.13 -1.02 -41.25
C LEU A 15 -9.18 -1.44 -39.78
N ALA A 16 -8.45 -2.48 -39.39
CA ALA A 16 -8.35 -2.88 -37.99
C ALA A 16 -7.77 -1.77 -37.12
N ILE A 17 -6.67 -1.13 -37.56
CA ILE A 17 -6.06 0.00 -36.86
C ILE A 17 -7.02 1.20 -36.80
N SER A 18 -7.70 1.51 -37.90
CA SER A 18 -8.67 2.62 -37.95
C SER A 18 -9.88 2.38 -37.06
N LEU A 19 -10.40 1.14 -36.99
CA LEU A 19 -11.48 0.76 -36.09
C LEU A 19 -11.06 0.86 -34.63
N VAL A 20 -9.85 0.39 -34.29
CA VAL A 20 -9.30 0.51 -32.93
C VAL A 20 -9.08 1.98 -32.55
N ILE A 21 -8.52 2.80 -33.44
CA ILE A 21 -8.30 4.23 -33.19
C ILE A 21 -9.64 4.95 -33.05
N SER A 22 -10.63 4.65 -33.89
CA SER A 22 -11.97 5.22 -33.80
C SER A 22 -12.71 4.80 -32.54
N TYR A 23 -12.49 3.57 -32.05
CA TYR A 23 -13.07 3.06 -30.82
C TYR A 23 -12.60 3.83 -29.58
N PHE A 24 -11.35 4.30 -29.60
CA PHE A 24 -10.72 5.01 -28.50
C PHE A 24 -10.57 6.53 -28.71
N SER A 25 -10.94 7.08 -29.87
CA SER A 25 -10.62 8.47 -30.26
C SER A 25 -11.18 9.52 -29.30
N GLN A 26 -12.36 9.27 -28.73
CA GLN A 26 -13.03 10.19 -27.81
C GLN A 26 -12.38 10.25 -26.42
N PHE A 27 -11.46 9.33 -26.10
CA PHE A 27 -10.85 9.16 -24.78
C PHE A 27 -9.32 9.15 -24.80
N GLN A 28 -8.73 9.61 -25.91
CA GLN A 28 -7.29 9.63 -26.11
C GLN A 28 -6.56 10.30 -24.95
N THR A 29 -7.11 11.39 -24.40
CA THR A 29 -6.51 12.14 -23.29
C THR A 29 -6.51 11.35 -21.98
N SER A 30 -7.63 10.77 -21.55
CA SER A 30 -7.71 10.00 -20.30
C SER A 30 -6.88 8.73 -20.35
N ILE A 31 -6.87 8.03 -21.48
CA ILE A 31 -6.05 6.82 -21.67
C ILE A 31 -4.56 7.18 -21.70
N LEU A 32 -4.19 8.27 -22.38
CA LEU A 32 -2.80 8.75 -22.41
C LEU A 32 -2.32 9.16 -21.00
N VAL A 33 -3.14 9.86 -20.23
CA VAL A 33 -2.84 10.19 -18.82
C VAL A 33 -2.65 8.92 -18.01
N LEU A 34 -3.54 7.93 -18.15
CA LEU A 34 -3.43 6.66 -17.43
C LEU A 34 -2.15 5.90 -17.80
N VAL A 35 -1.79 5.83 -19.08
CA VAL A 35 -0.54 5.20 -19.53
C VAL A 35 0.68 5.90 -18.95
N ILE A 36 0.70 7.24 -18.95
CA ILE A 36 1.79 8.02 -18.35
C ILE A 36 1.89 7.72 -16.85
N LEU A 37 0.76 7.66 -16.13
CA LEU A 37 0.74 7.35 -14.70
C LEU A 37 1.27 5.94 -14.41
N ILE A 38 0.87 4.92 -15.19
CA ILE A 38 1.39 3.55 -15.03
C ILE A 38 2.90 3.51 -15.27
N MET A 39 3.39 4.24 -16.27
CA MET A 39 4.82 4.33 -16.55
C MET A 39 5.57 4.99 -15.39
N LEU A 40 5.06 6.09 -14.85
CA LEU A 40 5.63 6.75 -13.67
C LEU A 40 5.61 5.83 -12.44
N ASP A 41 4.48 5.19 -12.14
CA ASP A 41 4.35 4.24 -11.04
C ASP A 41 5.38 3.13 -11.13
N THR A 42 5.60 2.62 -12.34
CA THR A 42 6.56 1.56 -12.60
C THR A 42 7.98 2.05 -12.42
N ILE A 43 8.31 3.26 -12.90
CA ILE A 43 9.62 3.86 -12.67
C ILE A 43 9.87 3.98 -11.17
N PHE A 44 8.93 4.53 -10.40
CA PHE A 44 9.10 4.66 -8.94
C PHE A 44 9.17 3.30 -8.25
N GLY A 45 8.36 2.33 -8.65
CA GLY A 45 8.40 0.96 -8.13
C GLY A 45 9.71 0.23 -8.46
N ILE A 46 10.27 0.45 -9.65
CA ILE A 46 11.59 -0.04 -10.06
C ILE A 46 12.69 0.64 -9.26
N SER A 47 12.67 1.98 -9.14
CA SER A 47 13.63 2.73 -8.33
C SER A 47 13.64 2.25 -6.88
N ASN A 48 12.46 2.01 -6.31
CA ASN A 48 12.33 1.44 -4.97
C ASN A 48 12.93 0.02 -4.91
N ALA A 49 12.62 -0.86 -5.87
CA ALA A 49 13.15 -2.22 -5.91
C ALA A 49 14.67 -2.29 -6.10
N ILE A 50 15.26 -1.37 -6.86
CA ILE A 50 16.71 -1.24 -7.05
C ILE A 50 17.36 -0.79 -5.75
N LYS A 51 16.78 0.22 -5.08
CA LYS A 51 17.27 0.71 -3.77
C LYS A 51 17.27 -0.41 -2.73
N GLN A 52 16.28 -1.30 -2.78
CA GLN A 52 16.13 -2.48 -1.91
C GLN A 52 17.00 -3.67 -2.29
N LYS A 53 17.81 -3.58 -3.37
CA LYS A 53 18.61 -4.70 -3.92
C LYS A 53 17.79 -5.97 -4.24
N ARG A 54 16.47 -5.85 -4.42
CA ARG A 54 15.53 -6.96 -4.68
C ARG A 54 14.92 -6.84 -6.07
N PHE A 55 15.76 -6.63 -7.07
CA PHE A 55 15.30 -6.54 -8.46
C PHE A 55 15.05 -7.93 -9.04
N TYR A 56 13.78 -8.29 -9.22
CA TYR A 56 13.38 -9.52 -9.87
C TYR A 56 12.46 -9.23 -11.05
N PHE A 57 12.71 -9.94 -12.17
CA PHE A 57 11.93 -9.87 -13.40
C PHE A 57 10.43 -10.19 -13.20
N SER A 58 10.07 -10.84 -12.09
CA SER A 58 8.69 -11.09 -11.69
C SER A 58 7.88 -9.81 -11.45
N LYS A 59 8.52 -8.69 -11.09
CA LYS A 59 7.83 -7.40 -10.90
C LYS A 59 7.39 -6.77 -12.23
N LEU A 60 8.10 -7.02 -13.34
CA LEU A 60 7.67 -6.59 -14.68
C LEU A 60 6.38 -7.31 -15.13
N LYS A 61 6.18 -8.57 -14.72
CA LYS A 61 4.91 -9.28 -14.99
C LYS A 61 3.71 -8.57 -14.35
N LYS A 62 3.91 -7.85 -13.23
CA LYS A 62 2.85 -7.06 -12.60
C LYS A 62 2.43 -5.86 -13.46
N LEU A 63 3.38 -5.17 -14.12
CA LEU A 63 3.07 -4.11 -15.09
C LEU A 63 2.20 -4.65 -16.22
N PHE A 64 2.58 -5.78 -16.82
CA PHE A 64 1.81 -6.38 -17.90
C PHE A 64 0.40 -6.77 -17.44
N LYS A 65 0.27 -7.34 -16.23
CA LYS A 65 -1.03 -7.66 -15.64
C LYS A 65 -1.88 -6.40 -15.40
N LYS A 66 -1.31 -5.32 -14.86
CA LYS A 66 -2.00 -4.02 -14.68
C LYS A 66 -2.50 -3.49 -16.03
N LEU A 67 -1.65 -3.43 -17.05
CA LEU A 67 -2.03 -2.94 -18.38
C LEU A 67 -3.19 -3.74 -19.00
N ILE A 68 -3.11 -5.07 -18.97
CA ILE A 68 -4.17 -5.93 -19.51
C ILE A 68 -5.47 -5.74 -18.73
N THR A 69 -5.40 -5.64 -17.40
CA THR A 69 -6.58 -5.47 -16.54
C THR A 69 -7.24 -4.12 -16.79
N TYR A 70 -6.47 -3.03 -16.85
CA TYR A 70 -7.02 -1.70 -17.07
C TYR A 70 -7.58 -1.56 -18.48
N PHE A 71 -6.87 -2.06 -19.49
CA PHE A 71 -7.34 -2.04 -20.87
C PHE A 71 -8.62 -2.86 -21.05
N SER A 72 -8.66 -4.09 -20.50
CA SER A 72 -9.87 -4.92 -20.56
C SER A 72 -11.05 -4.32 -19.80
N SER A 73 -10.82 -3.66 -18.66
CA SER A 73 -11.88 -2.99 -17.90
C SER A 73 -12.51 -1.84 -18.70
N ILE A 74 -11.69 -0.94 -19.26
CA ILE A 74 -12.15 0.16 -20.10
C ILE A 74 -12.83 -0.37 -21.36
N ALA A 75 -12.26 -1.39 -22.00
CA ALA A 75 -12.85 -2.01 -23.20
C ALA A 75 -14.22 -2.63 -22.91
N THR A 76 -14.36 -3.36 -21.79
CA THR A 76 -15.62 -4.01 -21.40
C THR A 76 -16.70 -2.97 -21.11
N ILE A 77 -16.37 -1.94 -20.33
CA ILE A 77 -17.31 -0.85 -20.02
C ILE A 77 -17.69 -0.10 -21.28
N ARG A 78 -16.76 0.10 -22.20
CA ARG A 78 -17.05 0.73 -23.48
C ARG A 78 -17.94 -0.13 -24.37
N LEU A 79 -17.75 -1.45 -24.39
CA LEU A 79 -18.64 -2.38 -25.10
C LEU A 79 -20.05 -2.34 -24.50
N VAL A 80 -20.16 -2.28 -23.17
CA VAL A 80 -21.43 -2.13 -22.46
C VAL A 80 -22.07 -0.78 -22.80
N GLU A 81 -21.30 0.32 -22.76
CA GLU A 81 -21.79 1.63 -23.17
C GLU A 81 -22.28 1.59 -24.61
N ILE A 82 -21.53 1.05 -25.58
CA ILE A 82 -21.97 0.99 -26.99
C ILE A 82 -23.21 0.11 -27.15
N GLY A 83 -23.28 -1.03 -26.46
CA GLY A 83 -24.43 -1.94 -26.51
C GLY A 83 -25.70 -1.31 -25.93
N VAL A 84 -25.58 -0.59 -24.81
CA VAL A 84 -26.69 0.10 -24.13
C VAL A 84 -27.02 1.44 -24.78
N ALA A 85 -26.03 2.15 -25.32
CA ALA A 85 -26.12 3.45 -25.99
C ALA A 85 -26.69 3.41 -27.41
N SER A 86 -27.20 2.26 -27.85
CA SER A 86 -28.11 2.20 -29.01
C SER A 86 -29.32 3.15 -28.87
N PHE A 87 -29.58 3.68 -27.66
CA PHE A 87 -30.59 4.70 -27.39
C PHE A 87 -30.06 6.09 -26.96
N ILE A 88 -28.87 6.22 -26.36
CA ILE A 88 -28.30 7.51 -25.89
C ILE A 88 -26.77 7.48 -25.97
N GLN A 89 -26.14 8.33 -26.80
CA GLN A 89 -24.68 8.50 -26.87
C GLN A 89 -24.15 9.18 -25.59
N THR A 90 -23.84 8.40 -24.55
CA THR A 90 -23.14 8.92 -23.36
C THR A 90 -21.82 8.20 -23.13
N SER A 91 -20.81 8.98 -22.79
CA SER A 91 -19.46 8.54 -22.41
C SER A 91 -19.24 8.58 -20.89
N PHE A 92 -20.33 8.58 -20.13
CA PHE A 92 -20.33 8.88 -18.70
C PHE A 92 -19.68 7.79 -17.86
N LEU A 93 -19.98 6.52 -18.14
CA LEU A 93 -19.51 5.38 -17.36
C LEU A 93 -18.01 5.13 -17.61
N THR A 94 -17.57 5.27 -18.86
CA THR A 94 -16.16 5.22 -19.24
C THR A 94 -15.36 6.33 -18.56
N ASN A 95 -15.90 7.55 -18.44
CA ASN A 95 -15.23 8.66 -17.75
C ASN A 95 -15.12 8.42 -16.25
N ILE A 96 -16.16 7.88 -15.60
CA ILE A 96 -16.11 7.52 -14.18
C ILE A 96 -15.03 6.48 -13.92
N ILE A 97 -15.00 5.41 -14.71
CA ILE A 97 -14.05 4.32 -14.50
C ILE A 97 -12.63 4.77 -14.82
N SER A 98 -12.44 5.53 -15.90
CA SER A 98 -11.13 6.12 -16.20
C SER A 98 -10.64 7.03 -15.07
N SER A 99 -11.53 7.85 -14.51
CA SER A 99 -11.20 8.72 -13.36
C SER A 99 -10.84 7.89 -12.12
N PHE A 100 -11.58 6.82 -11.85
CA PHE A 100 -11.27 5.89 -10.76
C PHE A 100 -9.88 5.25 -10.94
N LEU A 101 -9.57 4.74 -12.14
CA LEU A 101 -8.27 4.15 -12.46
C LEU A 101 -7.11 5.16 -12.34
N ILE A 102 -7.34 6.40 -12.77
CA ILE A 102 -6.36 7.50 -12.62
C ILE A 102 -6.09 7.79 -11.14
N ILE A 103 -7.14 7.84 -10.31
CA ILE A 103 -7.01 8.07 -8.87
C ILE A 103 -6.24 6.91 -8.21
N THR A 104 -6.57 5.65 -8.55
CA THR A 104 -5.87 4.49 -7.98
C THR A 104 -4.40 4.46 -8.37
N GLU A 105 -4.05 4.81 -9.61
CA GLU A 105 -2.65 4.84 -10.03
C GLU A 105 -1.89 6.01 -9.39
N SER A 106 -2.54 7.16 -9.22
CA SER A 106 -1.97 8.30 -8.49
C SER A 106 -1.66 7.95 -7.03
N LEU A 107 -2.50 7.14 -6.38
CA LEU A 107 -2.25 6.64 -5.03
C LEU A 107 -1.11 5.60 -5.00
N SER A 108 -1.01 4.74 -6.02
CA SER A 108 0.11 3.80 -6.18
C SER A 108 1.45 4.54 -6.30
N ILE A 109 1.51 5.59 -7.14
CA ILE A 109 2.70 6.46 -7.27
C ILE A 109 3.06 7.06 -5.93
N LEU A 110 2.06 7.58 -5.20
CA LEU A 110 2.26 8.20 -3.91
C LEU A 110 2.82 7.20 -2.89
N LYS A 111 2.32 5.95 -2.86
CA LYS A 111 2.88 4.84 -2.06
C LYS A 111 4.35 4.60 -2.39
N ASN A 112 4.69 4.48 -3.67
CA ASN A 112 6.09 4.27 -4.08
C ASN A 112 6.99 5.47 -3.72
N LEU A 113 6.50 6.71 -3.81
CA LEU A 113 7.21 7.91 -3.37
C LEU A 113 7.46 7.92 -1.85
N THR A 114 6.49 7.47 -1.05
CA THR A 114 6.68 7.34 0.40
C THR A 114 7.74 6.32 0.76
N LEU A 115 7.76 5.17 0.08
CA LEU A 115 8.78 4.14 0.27
C LEU A 115 10.17 4.65 -0.12
N LEU A 116 10.26 5.59 -1.06
CA LEU A 116 11.51 6.24 -1.43
C LEU A 116 11.98 7.32 -0.44
N GLY A 117 11.16 7.68 0.56
CA GLY A 117 11.46 8.69 1.57
C GLY A 117 11.14 10.13 1.13
N ALA A 118 10.30 10.32 0.11
CA ALA A 118 9.90 11.65 -0.32
C ALA A 118 8.98 12.32 0.73
N PRO A 119 9.20 13.60 1.07
CA PRO A 119 8.35 14.32 2.03
C PRO A 119 6.94 14.48 1.46
N LEU A 120 5.95 13.91 2.15
CA LEU A 120 4.55 14.07 1.79
C LEU A 120 4.01 15.43 2.24
N PRO A 121 3.16 16.09 1.44
CA PRO A 121 2.35 17.19 1.94
C PRO A 121 1.39 16.67 3.02
N SER A 122 1.24 17.41 4.12
CA SER A 122 0.58 16.96 5.35
C SER A 122 -0.85 16.41 5.16
N GLY A 123 -1.59 16.90 4.15
CA GLY A 123 -2.93 16.40 3.79
C GLY A 123 -2.95 14.99 3.19
N PHE A 124 -1.89 14.59 2.49
CA PHE A 124 -1.82 13.30 1.79
C PHE A 124 -1.48 12.14 2.72
N SER A 125 -0.80 12.40 3.85
CA SER A 125 -0.55 11.37 4.88
C SER A 125 -1.85 10.70 5.35
N LYS A 126 -2.92 11.49 5.56
CA LYS A 126 -4.24 10.97 5.94
C LYS A 126 -4.90 10.14 4.84
N LEU A 127 -4.72 10.53 3.57
CA LEU A 127 -5.25 9.80 2.42
C LEU A 127 -4.55 8.46 2.23
N ILE A 128 -3.22 8.41 2.40
CA ILE A 128 -2.45 7.16 2.35
C ILE A 128 -2.87 6.26 3.52
N MET A 129 -2.95 6.78 4.74
CA MET A 129 -3.42 5.98 5.88
C MET A 129 -4.85 5.48 5.68
N LYS A 130 -5.72 6.27 5.03
CA LYS A 130 -7.07 5.83 4.67
C LYS A 130 -7.04 4.76 3.58
N TYR A 131 -6.19 4.88 2.57
CA TYR A 131 -6.06 3.89 1.49
C TYR A 131 -5.42 2.59 1.96
N LEU A 132 -4.34 2.65 2.76
CA LEU A 132 -3.73 1.50 3.44
C LEU A 132 -4.73 0.80 4.37
N ARG A 133 -5.67 1.54 4.97
CA ARG A 133 -6.79 0.96 5.75
C ARG A 133 -7.90 0.37 4.87
N ILE A 134 -7.96 0.71 3.58
CA ILE A 134 -8.99 0.26 2.62
C ILE A 134 -8.36 -0.66 1.56
N GLU A 135 -7.29 -1.39 1.85
CA GLU A 135 -6.75 -2.38 0.91
C GLU A 135 -7.53 -3.71 1.07
N PRO A 136 -8.53 -4.03 0.22
CA PRO A 136 -8.89 -5.43 0.01
C PRO A 136 -8.92 -5.83 -1.48
N LEU A 137 -8.41 -5.01 -2.41
CA LEU A 137 -8.49 -5.36 -3.84
C LEU A 137 -7.29 -6.18 -4.35
N ASP A 138 -6.07 -5.91 -3.86
CA ASP A 138 -4.91 -6.76 -4.16
C ASP A 138 -5.07 -8.16 -3.51
N ASP A 139 -5.66 -8.22 -2.31
CA ASP A 139 -5.91 -9.48 -1.58
C ASP A 139 -7.00 -10.37 -2.19
N LEU A 140 -7.97 -9.80 -2.92
CA LEU A 140 -8.96 -10.59 -3.65
C LEU A 140 -8.36 -11.30 -4.88
N LEU A 141 -7.22 -10.83 -5.38
CA LEU A 141 -6.55 -11.36 -6.56
C LEU A 141 -5.30 -12.18 -6.24
N THR A 142 -4.79 -12.12 -5.01
CA THR A 142 -3.70 -12.96 -4.53
C THR A 142 -4.03 -13.56 -3.18
N SER A 143 -4.68 -14.73 -3.19
CA SER A 143 -4.98 -15.56 -2.01
C SER A 143 -3.74 -16.19 -1.37
N ASN A 144 -2.57 -15.55 -1.46
CA ASN A 144 -1.32 -16.08 -0.96
C ASN A 144 -0.32 -14.95 -0.67
N THR A 145 -0.76 -13.94 0.10
CA THR A 145 0.12 -12.88 0.59
C THR A 145 1.14 -13.50 1.53
N ASN A 146 2.37 -13.70 1.04
CA ASN A 146 3.45 -14.31 1.78
C ASN A 146 3.81 -13.40 2.98
N VAL A 147 3.91 -13.95 4.18
CA VAL A 147 4.31 -13.24 5.42
C VAL A 147 5.60 -12.43 5.23
N GLN A 148 6.50 -12.92 4.39
CA GLN A 148 7.73 -12.22 4.00
C GLN A 148 7.47 -10.86 3.36
N SER A 149 6.32 -10.65 2.72
CA SER A 149 5.91 -9.35 2.17
C SER A 149 5.69 -8.32 3.27
N TYR A 150 4.92 -8.66 4.32
CA TYR A 150 4.68 -7.76 5.44
C TYR A 150 5.96 -7.46 6.22
N ILE A 151 6.78 -8.49 6.49
CA ILE A 151 8.08 -8.30 7.14
C ILE A 151 8.96 -7.37 6.30
N SER A 152 9.02 -7.59 4.98
CA SER A 152 9.81 -6.72 4.11
C SER A 152 9.35 -5.28 4.11
N GLU A 153 8.04 -5.04 4.23
CA GLU A 153 7.51 -3.69 4.28
C GLU A 153 7.91 -2.95 5.58
N ILE A 154 7.91 -3.64 6.73
CA ILE A 154 8.43 -3.07 7.98
C ILE A 154 9.94 -2.77 7.86
N MET A 155 10.71 -3.68 7.27
CA MET A 155 12.13 -3.46 7.05
C MET A 155 12.39 -2.27 6.11
N ASP A 156 11.60 -2.12 5.05
CA ASP A 156 11.68 -0.98 4.14
C ASP A 156 11.39 0.35 4.86
N MET A 157 10.38 0.38 5.75
CA MET A 157 10.12 1.55 6.58
C MET A 157 11.33 1.91 7.44
N MET A 158 11.97 0.91 8.04
CA MET A 158 13.16 1.08 8.87
C MET A 158 14.38 1.56 8.06
N ASP A 159 14.56 1.08 6.83
CA ASP A 159 15.71 1.41 6.00
C ASP A 159 15.57 2.76 5.27
N TYR A 160 14.34 3.24 5.04
CA TYR A 160 14.10 4.43 4.21
C TYR A 160 13.35 5.57 4.88
N GLN A 161 12.43 5.29 5.81
CA GLN A 161 11.63 6.34 6.45
C GLN A 161 12.22 6.75 7.79
N VAL A 162 12.66 5.78 8.59
CA VAL A 162 13.30 6.03 9.90
C VAL A 162 14.55 6.92 9.78
N PRO A 163 15.43 6.78 8.76
CA PRO A 163 16.57 7.68 8.60
C PRO A 163 16.20 9.15 8.34
N GLY A 164 14.95 9.42 7.91
CA GLY A 164 14.45 10.78 7.70
C GLY A 164 14.10 11.54 8.99
N ILE A 165 14.07 10.86 10.14
CA ILE A 165 13.84 11.45 11.46
C ILE A 165 15.13 12.08 11.98
N LYS A 166 15.03 13.31 12.51
CA LYS A 166 16.20 14.10 12.91
C LYS A 166 16.64 13.78 14.33
N ASP A 167 15.69 13.55 15.22
CA ASP A 167 15.89 13.24 16.63
C ASP A 167 16.38 11.80 16.78
N GLU A 168 17.66 11.63 17.19
CA GLU A 168 18.27 10.31 17.30
C GLU A 168 17.62 9.39 18.34
N PRO A 169 17.31 9.86 19.57
CA PRO A 169 16.47 9.12 20.50
C PRO A 169 15.17 8.57 19.88
N MET A 170 14.43 9.40 19.13
CA MET A 170 13.19 8.97 18.47
C MET A 170 13.45 7.93 17.38
N LYS A 171 14.54 8.10 16.64
CA LYS A 171 14.98 7.14 15.61
C LYS A 171 15.28 5.77 16.22
N VAL A 172 15.98 5.74 17.35
CA VAL A 172 16.31 4.50 18.07
C VAL A 172 15.04 3.81 18.58
N ILE A 173 14.11 4.56 19.19
CA ILE A 173 12.82 4.02 19.65
C ILE A 173 12.05 3.38 18.48
N LEU A 174 11.91 4.09 17.36
CA LEU A 174 11.19 3.58 16.19
C LEU A 174 11.86 2.33 15.62
N LYS A 175 13.19 2.31 15.54
CA LYS A 175 13.94 1.15 15.05
C LYS A 175 13.66 -0.08 15.91
N ILE A 176 13.79 0.05 17.23
CA ILE A 176 13.52 -1.04 18.18
C ILE A 176 12.07 -1.55 18.02
N ARG A 177 11.10 -0.64 17.96
CA ARG A 177 9.68 -1.00 17.86
C ARG A 177 9.35 -1.70 16.54
N LEU A 178 9.87 -1.22 15.41
CA LEU A 178 9.66 -1.85 14.10
C LEU A 178 10.31 -3.23 14.01
N GLU A 179 11.54 -3.40 14.53
CA GLU A 179 12.20 -4.70 14.57
C GLU A 179 11.39 -5.74 15.37
N GLU A 180 10.87 -5.35 16.53
CA GLU A 180 10.05 -6.24 17.35
C GLU A 180 8.67 -6.51 16.73
N TRP A 181 8.08 -5.56 16.02
CA TRP A 181 6.84 -5.81 15.26
C TRP A 181 7.04 -6.77 14.09
N ALA A 182 8.19 -6.74 13.41
CA ALA A 182 8.53 -7.74 12.40
C ALA A 182 8.69 -9.15 13.00
N ARG A 183 9.29 -9.25 14.20
CA ARG A 183 9.41 -10.51 14.96
C ARG A 183 8.05 -11.02 15.45
N PHE A 184 7.18 -10.10 15.89
CA PHE A 184 5.81 -10.41 16.27
C PHE A 184 5.02 -11.02 15.10
N ILE A 185 5.09 -10.42 13.91
CA ILE A 185 4.47 -11.00 12.70
C ILE A 185 4.96 -12.43 12.44
N THR A 186 6.28 -12.64 12.54
CA THR A 186 6.88 -13.97 12.33
C THR A 186 6.36 -15.00 13.35
N SER A 187 6.33 -14.61 14.63
CA SER A 187 5.87 -15.48 15.73
C SER A 187 4.38 -15.79 15.61
N LEU A 188 3.58 -14.82 15.19
CA LEU A 188 2.16 -14.98 14.99
C LEU A 188 1.87 -15.92 13.81
N ASP A 189 2.63 -15.82 12.71
CA ASP A 189 2.47 -16.73 11.58
C ASP A 189 2.70 -18.20 11.97
N LEU A 190 3.76 -18.47 12.74
CA LEU A 190 4.06 -19.81 13.25
C LEU A 190 2.92 -20.35 14.12
N GLN A 191 2.39 -19.55 15.05
CA GLN A 191 1.30 -20.00 15.91
C GLN A 191 -0.03 -20.25 15.18
N PHE A 192 -0.30 -19.51 14.11
CA PHE A 192 -1.45 -19.75 13.25
C PHE A 192 -1.26 -20.98 12.34
N LEU A 193 -0.03 -21.28 11.91
CA LEU A 193 0.30 -22.48 11.14
C LEU A 193 0.18 -23.76 11.98
N GLU A 194 0.60 -23.72 13.24
CA GLU A 194 0.58 -24.88 14.13
C GLU A 194 -0.81 -25.22 14.66
N ASN A 195 -1.74 -24.27 14.69
CA ASN A 195 -3.03 -24.44 15.33
C ASN A 195 -4.17 -23.77 14.55
N ASN A 196 -4.82 -24.53 13.67
CA ASN A 196 -5.97 -24.07 12.89
C ASN A 196 -7.29 -24.10 13.72
N THR A 197 -7.24 -23.50 14.92
CA THR A 197 -8.40 -23.39 15.80
C THR A 197 -9.38 -22.34 15.28
N LYS A 198 -10.67 -22.64 15.35
CA LYS A 198 -11.76 -21.68 15.07
C LYS A 198 -12.22 -20.92 16.31
N ASP A 199 -11.62 -21.21 17.46
CA ASP A 199 -11.96 -20.55 18.72
C ASP A 199 -11.43 -19.11 18.73
N ASN A 200 -12.35 -18.15 18.66
CA ASN A 200 -12.06 -16.72 18.59
C ASN A 200 -11.37 -16.20 19.87
N ASP A 201 -11.73 -16.74 21.04
CA ASP A 201 -11.14 -16.35 22.32
C ASP A 201 -9.69 -16.82 22.40
N LEU A 202 -9.43 -18.05 21.96
CA LEU A 202 -8.08 -18.58 21.89
C LEU A 202 -7.19 -17.81 20.90
N ILE A 203 -7.74 -17.43 19.74
CA ILE A 203 -7.03 -16.57 18.77
C ILE A 203 -6.70 -15.22 19.41
N PHE A 204 -7.67 -14.54 20.00
CA PHE A 204 -7.47 -13.24 20.63
C PHE A 204 -6.43 -13.31 21.76
N PHE A 205 -6.55 -14.31 22.65
CA PHE A 205 -5.63 -14.50 23.76
C PHE A 205 -4.19 -14.70 23.28
N ARG A 206 -3.97 -15.48 22.22
CA ARG A 206 -2.64 -15.70 21.64
C ARG A 206 -2.06 -14.42 21.05
N VAL A 207 -2.85 -13.70 20.25
CA VAL A 207 -2.44 -12.42 19.66
C VAL A 207 -2.06 -11.44 20.77
N ALA A 208 -2.90 -11.30 21.80
CA ALA A 208 -2.68 -10.42 22.93
C ALA A 208 -1.44 -10.84 23.76
N SER A 209 -1.24 -12.13 24.00
CA SER A 209 -0.08 -12.64 24.74
C SER A 209 1.22 -12.35 24.01
N LEU A 210 1.30 -12.71 22.72
CA LEU A 210 2.49 -12.43 21.89
C LEU A 210 2.77 -10.93 21.81
N PHE A 211 1.71 -10.13 21.73
CA PHE A 211 1.82 -8.69 21.66
C PHE A 211 2.37 -8.10 22.98
N ASN A 212 1.87 -8.55 24.13
CA ASN A 212 2.37 -8.12 25.43
C ASN A 212 3.85 -8.50 25.61
N THR A 213 4.24 -9.70 25.17
CA THR A 213 5.66 -10.11 25.15
C THR A 213 6.51 -9.19 24.28
N ALA A 214 6.02 -8.82 23.09
CA ALA A 214 6.74 -7.89 22.21
C ALA A 214 6.91 -6.51 22.85
N GLU A 215 5.87 -5.96 23.51
CA GLU A 215 5.96 -4.68 24.22
C GLU A 215 6.95 -4.72 25.40
N GLU A 216 6.98 -5.82 26.16
CA GLU A 216 7.96 -6.00 27.25
C GLU A 216 9.40 -6.00 26.71
N VAL A 217 9.65 -6.68 25.59
CA VAL A 217 10.95 -6.68 24.92
C VAL A 217 11.30 -5.29 24.38
N ILE A 218 10.34 -4.58 23.78
CA ILE A 218 10.53 -3.21 23.31
C ILE A 218 10.97 -2.30 24.46
N ASN A 219 10.23 -2.32 25.57
CA ASN A 219 10.52 -1.48 26.73
C ASN A 219 11.89 -1.79 27.32
N THR A 220 12.25 -3.07 27.42
CA THR A 220 13.57 -3.51 27.89
C THR A 220 14.69 -2.98 26.99
N LYS A 221 14.56 -3.16 25.66
CA LYS A 221 15.54 -2.67 24.69
C LYS A 221 15.68 -1.15 24.67
N ILE A 222 14.58 -0.41 24.87
CA ILE A 222 14.62 1.05 24.97
C ILE A 222 15.37 1.49 26.24
N ALA A 223 15.14 0.81 27.36
CA ALA A 223 15.87 1.06 28.60
C ALA A 223 17.36 0.75 28.44
N ASP A 224 17.71 -0.38 27.83
CA ASP A 224 19.10 -0.79 27.54
C ASP A 224 19.81 0.19 26.59
N ALA A 225 19.07 0.84 25.69
CA ALA A 225 19.59 1.87 24.78
C ALA A 225 19.86 3.22 25.48
N GLY A 226 19.57 3.34 26.78
CA GLY A 226 19.84 4.54 27.57
C GLY A 226 18.97 5.74 27.19
N ILE A 227 17.79 5.50 26.61
CA ILE A 227 16.87 6.57 26.22
C ILE A 227 16.21 7.16 27.47
N SER A 228 16.23 8.49 27.60
CA SER A 228 15.65 9.18 28.77
C SER A 228 14.14 8.97 28.88
N ASP A 229 13.64 8.85 30.11
CA ASP A 229 12.20 8.73 30.41
C ASP A 229 11.34 9.85 29.81
N GLU A 230 11.88 11.07 29.69
CA GLU A 230 11.18 12.21 29.10
C GLU A 230 10.93 12.02 27.59
N CYS A 231 11.92 11.50 26.87
CA CYS A 231 11.80 11.13 25.47
C CYS A 231 10.77 9.99 25.28
N ILE A 232 10.82 8.96 26.13
CA ILE A 232 9.86 7.85 26.12
C ILE A 232 8.43 8.35 26.35
N LYS A 233 8.23 9.23 27.33
CA LYS A 233 6.92 9.86 27.59
C LYS A 233 6.44 10.67 26.39
N THR A 234 7.32 11.45 25.78
CA THR A 234 6.99 12.26 24.60
C THR A 234 6.53 11.38 23.43
N PHE A 235 7.27 10.31 23.16
CA PHE A 235 6.91 9.35 22.12
C PHE A 235 5.57 8.66 22.40
N ASN A 236 5.35 8.20 23.64
CA ASN A 236 4.09 7.57 24.03
C ASN A 236 2.92 8.54 23.91
N ASN A 237 3.07 9.81 24.29
CA ASN A 237 2.03 10.81 24.13
C ASN A 237 1.60 11.00 22.66
N TRP A 238 2.53 10.87 21.72
CA TRP A 238 2.22 10.98 20.28
C TRP A 238 1.54 9.72 19.73
N ASN A 239 1.93 8.54 20.21
CA ASN A 239 1.57 7.26 19.58
C ASN A 239 0.43 6.50 20.30
N GLU A 240 0.38 6.55 21.63
CA GLU A 240 -0.50 5.74 22.47
C GLU A 240 -2.01 5.86 22.14
N PRO A 241 -2.57 7.03 21.79
CA PRO A 241 -3.98 7.14 21.41
C PRO A 241 -4.33 6.35 20.14
N GLN A 242 -3.42 6.31 19.17
CA GLN A 242 -3.62 5.55 17.93
C GLN A 242 -3.39 4.07 18.15
N PHE A 243 -2.46 3.75 19.03
CA PHE A 243 -2.15 2.39 19.41
C PHE A 243 -3.30 1.68 20.13
N LYS A 244 -4.00 2.37 21.03
CA LYS A 244 -5.23 1.86 21.66
C LYS A 244 -6.31 1.52 20.63
N LYS A 245 -6.54 2.39 19.65
CA LYS A 245 -7.48 2.14 18.54
C LYS A 245 -7.07 0.94 17.68
N TRP A 246 -5.76 0.74 17.50
CA TRP A 246 -5.24 -0.40 16.78
C TRP A 246 -5.52 -1.72 17.52
N LEU A 247 -5.29 -1.77 18.84
CA LEU A 247 -5.62 -2.92 19.68
C LEU A 247 -7.12 -3.26 19.66
N GLU A 248 -7.99 -2.25 19.76
CA GLU A 248 -9.45 -2.41 19.61
C GLU A 248 -9.78 -3.03 18.24
N GLY A 249 -9.15 -2.54 17.18
CA GLY A 249 -9.33 -3.08 15.83
C GLY A 249 -8.85 -4.52 15.67
N ILE A 250 -7.80 -4.96 16.40
CA ILE A 250 -7.39 -6.37 16.43
C ILE A 250 -8.46 -7.22 17.09
N ARG A 251 -9.01 -6.76 18.21
CA ARG A 251 -10.10 -7.44 18.91
C ARG A 251 -11.28 -7.67 17.97
N GLU A 252 -11.72 -6.64 17.26
CA GLU A 252 -12.80 -6.76 16.27
C GLU A 252 -12.52 -7.82 15.21
N VAL A 253 -11.28 -7.88 14.69
CA VAL A 253 -10.88 -8.91 13.72
C VAL A 253 -10.93 -10.31 14.33
N CYS A 254 -10.42 -10.49 15.56
CA CYS A 254 -10.43 -11.79 16.24
C CYS A 254 -11.85 -12.32 16.46
N TYR A 255 -12.83 -11.47 16.74
CA TYR A 255 -14.23 -11.84 16.96
C TYR A 255 -15.10 -11.85 15.71
N SER A 256 -14.58 -11.47 14.53
CA SER A 256 -15.35 -11.47 13.28
C SER A 256 -15.60 -12.87 12.72
N ASP A 257 -16.69 -13.04 11.97
CA ASP A 257 -17.09 -14.32 11.36
C ASP A 257 -16.37 -14.59 10.02
N ILE A 258 -15.04 -14.57 10.04
CA ILE A 258 -14.18 -14.85 8.88
C ILE A 258 -13.20 -15.98 9.18
N SER A 259 -12.58 -16.54 8.14
CA SER A 259 -11.60 -17.63 8.32
C SER A 259 -10.38 -17.20 9.14
N PRO A 260 -9.77 -18.10 9.93
CA PRO A 260 -8.55 -17.82 10.69
C PRO A 260 -7.42 -17.23 9.85
N GLU A 261 -7.27 -17.69 8.62
CA GLU A 261 -6.29 -17.24 7.65
C GLU A 261 -6.56 -15.79 7.22
N ARG A 262 -7.83 -15.41 7.04
CA ARG A 262 -8.19 -14.01 6.75
C ARG A 262 -8.00 -13.12 7.99
N LYS A 263 -8.30 -13.63 9.20
CA LYS A 263 -8.00 -12.90 10.45
C LYS A 263 -6.51 -12.61 10.55
N LYS A 264 -5.67 -13.59 10.26
CA LYS A 264 -4.21 -13.44 10.24
C LYS A 264 -3.76 -12.32 9.30
N SER A 265 -4.19 -12.33 8.04
CA SER A 265 -3.87 -11.27 7.09
C SER A 265 -4.31 -9.88 7.57
N LEU A 266 -5.54 -9.75 8.06
CA LEU A 266 -6.07 -8.48 8.57
C LEU A 266 -5.31 -7.98 9.81
N ILE A 267 -4.84 -8.88 10.67
CA ILE A 267 -3.98 -8.52 11.81
C ILE A 267 -2.63 -8.00 11.29
N PHE A 268 -2.02 -8.66 10.30
CA PHE A 268 -0.77 -8.20 9.68
C PHE A 268 -0.91 -6.83 9.02
N GLU A 269 -1.97 -6.61 8.23
CA GLU A 269 -2.27 -5.30 7.64
C GLU A 269 -2.40 -4.22 8.72
N LYS A 270 -3.10 -4.52 9.82
CA LYS A 270 -3.23 -3.58 10.94
C LYS A 270 -1.87 -3.26 11.57
N ILE A 271 -0.95 -4.22 11.72
CA ILE A 271 0.40 -3.97 12.22
C ILE A 271 1.18 -3.03 11.28
N ILE A 272 1.10 -3.26 9.96
CA ILE A 272 1.71 -2.36 8.96
C ILE A 272 1.17 -0.93 9.10
N VAL A 273 -0.15 -0.79 9.24
CA VAL A 273 -0.78 0.52 9.47
C VAL A 273 -0.26 1.15 10.77
N ALA A 274 -0.10 0.40 11.85
CA ALA A 274 0.48 0.90 13.09
C ALA A 274 1.94 1.35 12.91
N ALA A 275 2.75 0.60 12.15
CA ALA A 275 4.15 0.92 11.81
C ALA A 275 4.28 2.27 11.11
N TYR A 276 3.52 2.47 10.03
CA TYR A 276 3.48 3.77 9.35
C TYR A 276 3.00 4.89 10.26
N GLN A 277 1.94 4.64 11.04
CA GLN A 277 1.37 5.66 11.92
C GLN A 277 2.39 6.14 12.95
N ALA A 278 3.15 5.23 13.55
CA ALA A 278 4.20 5.55 14.51
C ALA A 278 5.27 6.49 13.92
N ILE A 279 5.74 6.20 12.70
CA ILE A 279 6.71 7.05 11.99
C ILE A 279 6.11 8.44 11.71
N VAL A 280 4.90 8.47 11.18
CA VAL A 280 4.20 9.72 10.84
C VAL A 280 3.95 10.58 12.07
N ASP A 281 3.62 9.99 13.21
CA ASP A 281 3.36 10.73 14.44
C ASP A 281 4.64 11.34 15.02
N VAL A 282 5.78 10.63 14.95
CA VAL A 282 7.09 11.21 15.27
C VAL A 282 7.44 12.37 14.34
N GLN A 283 7.30 12.20 13.02
CA GLN A 283 7.58 13.27 12.05
C GLN A 283 6.72 14.51 12.28
N LYS A 284 5.44 14.32 12.64
CA LYS A 284 4.55 15.44 13.01
C LYS A 284 4.97 16.08 14.32
N GLY A 285 5.35 15.29 15.32
CA GLY A 285 5.85 15.77 16.61
C GLY A 285 7.08 16.67 16.44
N GLU A 286 8.07 16.22 15.67
CA GLU A 286 9.26 17.00 15.32
C GLU A 286 8.91 18.31 14.61
N ALA A 287 8.00 18.26 13.62
CA ALA A 287 7.58 19.45 12.89
C ALA A 287 6.89 20.49 13.78
N LEU A 288 6.12 20.05 14.79
CA LEU A 288 5.48 20.93 15.77
C LEU A 288 6.49 21.55 16.73
N LEU A 289 7.47 20.79 17.21
CA LEU A 289 8.55 21.29 18.06
C LEU A 289 9.39 22.34 17.33
N PHE A 290 9.74 22.09 16.06
CA PHE A 290 10.48 23.04 15.23
C PHE A 290 9.70 24.35 15.03
N LYS A 291 8.39 24.27 14.79
CA LYS A 291 7.53 25.45 14.59
C LYS A 291 7.36 26.30 15.85
N ASN A 292 7.39 25.69 17.03
CA ASN A 292 7.31 26.41 18.31
C ASN A 292 8.63 27.12 18.64
N ASN A 293 9.78 26.52 18.28
CA ASN A 293 11.09 27.15 18.48
C ASN A 293 11.36 28.32 17.52
N CYS A 294 10.70 28.40 16.36
CA CYS A 294 10.79 29.56 15.45
C CYS A 294 9.82 30.71 15.78
N LYS A 295 8.99 30.56 16.82
CA LYS A 295 8.03 31.59 17.27
C LYS A 295 8.48 32.33 18.54
N ASN A 296 9.57 31.88 19.15
CA ASN A 296 10.29 32.59 20.22
C ASN A 296 11.53 33.27 19.63
#